data_AF-A0A2D5W9V1-F1
#
_entry.id   AF-A0A2D5W9V1-F1
#
_cell.length_a   1.000
_cell.length_b   1.000
_cell.length_c   1.000
_cell.angle_alpha   90.00
_cell.angle_beta   90.00
_cell.angle_gamma   90.00
#
_symmetry.space_group_name_H-M   'P 1'
#
loop_
_entity.id
_entity.type
_entity.pdbx_description
1 polymer ?
#
loop_
_entity_poly.entity_id
_entity_poly.type
_entity_poly.pdbx_seq_one_letter_code
_entity_poly.pdbx_strand_id
1 'polypeptide(L)'
;MTAAALLAGCLLLGSPSARTAAQAEDTLAALVEALDNSATLGQVQRRALLTRSFNRFRAEVAAQRPREALPLARAMHNSAQATWSAMSMALLQTRLGLAEDAAATLREQLARTPSNPDRRDLQERLGLAYLGAGRRGPALGALGRSWLAGSTNAGQVLGALALSAGRTSDARRVFGSLLPPLSPAGPSPAPPWALRGWGLAMVGGANQPVASGLNPVADNSELTQEDPASTSLRATSRPSLTTR
;
A
#
# COMPACT_ATOMS: atom_id res chain seq x y z
N MET A 1 41.37 41.75 -28.92
CA MET A 1 42.23 42.28 -27.83
C MET A 1 41.28 43.06 -26.94
N THR A 2 40.99 42.78 -25.67
CA THR A 2 41.65 42.14 -24.52
C THR A 2 40.52 41.96 -23.48
N ALA A 3 40.29 40.76 -22.93
CA ALA A 3 40.85 40.23 -21.67
C ALA A 3 39.87 40.33 -20.46
N ALA A 4 39.45 39.14 -20.01
CA ALA A 4 39.28 38.67 -18.63
C ALA A 4 38.53 39.52 -17.58
N ALA A 5 37.41 38.97 -17.07
CA ALA A 5 36.88 39.29 -15.75
C ALA A 5 36.36 38.03 -15.03
N LEU A 6 37.25 37.44 -14.23
CA LEU A 6 37.07 36.82 -12.91
C LEU A 6 35.77 36.04 -12.62
N LEU A 7 35.86 34.72 -12.80
CA LEU A 7 35.12 33.69 -12.08
C LEU A 7 35.59 33.64 -10.61
N ALA A 8 34.88 34.33 -9.72
CA ALA A 8 34.99 34.12 -8.28
C ALA A 8 34.09 32.92 -7.87
N GLY A 9 34.64 31.72 -8.04
CA GLY A 9 34.04 30.48 -7.53
C GLY A 9 34.15 30.42 -6.01
N CYS A 10 33.15 30.94 -5.31
CA CYS A 10 32.94 30.64 -3.89
C CYS A 10 32.46 29.19 -3.75
N LEU A 11 33.43 28.26 -3.67
CA LEU A 11 33.25 26.95 -3.07
C LEU A 11 32.90 27.15 -1.59
N LEU A 12 31.62 27.30 -1.29
CA LEU A 12 31.08 27.09 0.05
C LEU A 12 31.23 25.60 0.39
N LEU A 13 32.43 25.24 0.84
CA LEU A 13 32.68 24.01 1.60
C LEU A 13 31.88 24.13 2.90
N GLY A 14 30.60 23.80 2.82
CA GLY A 14 29.73 23.72 3.98
C GLY A 14 30.34 22.76 4.99
N SER A 15 30.68 23.28 6.17
CA SER A 15 31.31 22.54 7.26
C SER A 15 30.55 21.23 7.51
N PRO A 16 31.22 20.06 7.49
CA PRO A 16 30.57 18.76 7.68
C PRO A 16 29.83 18.65 9.03
N SER A 17 30.19 19.48 10.02
CA SER A 17 29.57 19.51 11.35
C SER A 17 28.15 20.06 11.38
N ALA A 18 27.74 20.91 10.43
CA ALA A 18 26.35 21.41 10.39
C ALA A 18 25.37 20.37 9.81
N ARG A 19 25.88 19.42 9.02
CA ARG A 19 25.07 18.40 8.34
C ARG A 19 24.71 17.24 9.27
N THR A 20 25.55 16.94 10.26
CA THR A 20 25.33 15.88 11.26
C THR A 20 24.32 16.26 12.34
N ALA A 21 24.33 17.51 12.82
CA ALA A 21 23.32 17.98 13.79
C ALA A 21 21.90 18.00 13.20
N ALA A 22 21.75 18.48 11.95
CA ALA A 22 20.46 18.45 11.25
C ALA A 22 19.98 17.02 10.93
N GLN A 23 20.89 16.05 10.77
CA GLN A 23 20.54 14.64 10.56
C GLN A 23 20.09 13.92 11.85
N ALA A 24 20.58 14.33 13.02
CA ALA A 24 20.18 13.74 14.30
C ALA A 24 18.72 14.09 14.66
N GLU A 25 18.23 15.27 14.25
CA GLU A 25 16.84 15.70 14.49
C GLU A 25 15.81 15.00 13.59
N ASP A 26 16.24 14.37 12.49
CA ASP A 26 15.34 13.73 11.50
C ASP A 26 15.24 12.20 11.68
N THR A 27 15.57 11.68 12.86
CA THR A 27 15.33 10.26 13.17
C THR A 27 13.83 9.96 13.19
N LEU A 28 13.44 8.71 12.87
CA LEU A 28 12.02 8.31 12.86
C LEU A 28 11.37 8.52 14.23
N ALA A 29 12.06 8.15 15.30
CA ALA A 29 11.57 8.29 16.66
C ALA A 29 11.35 9.76 17.05
N ALA A 30 12.32 10.63 16.77
CA ALA A 30 12.21 12.07 17.06
C ALA A 30 11.04 12.72 16.30
N LEU A 31 10.83 12.36 15.03
CA LEU A 31 9.72 12.88 14.24
C LEU A 31 8.35 12.39 14.75
N VAL A 32 8.25 11.12 15.16
CA VAL A 32 7.03 10.57 15.79
C VAL A 32 6.71 11.33 17.07
N GLU A 33 7.70 11.45 17.98
CA GLU A 33 7.53 12.18 19.24
C GLU A 33 7.15 13.64 19.03
N ALA A 34 7.78 14.33 18.07
CA ALA A 34 7.45 15.71 17.73
C ALA A 34 6.02 15.85 17.17
N LEU A 35 5.54 14.88 16.39
CA LEU A 35 4.17 14.87 15.86
C LEU A 35 3.13 14.61 16.94
N ASP A 36 3.40 13.68 17.87
CA ASP A 36 2.50 13.39 18.99
C ASP A 36 2.36 14.59 19.93
N ASN A 37 3.42 15.40 20.06
CA ASN A 37 3.43 16.64 20.85
C ASN A 37 3.06 17.90 20.03
N SER A 38 2.58 17.76 18.79
CA SER A 38 2.37 18.90 17.88
C SER A 38 1.19 19.83 18.23
N ALA A 39 0.40 19.51 19.25
CA ALA A 39 -0.77 20.29 19.67
C ALA A 39 -0.43 21.71 20.16
N THR A 40 0.79 21.91 20.67
CA THR A 40 1.27 23.21 21.18
C THR A 40 1.96 24.07 20.11
N LEU A 41 2.21 23.51 18.92
CA LEU A 41 2.93 24.20 17.85
C LEU A 41 2.03 25.16 17.09
N GLY A 42 2.59 26.30 16.68
CA GLY A 42 1.93 27.20 15.74
C GLY A 42 1.73 26.54 14.37
N GLN A 43 0.77 27.03 13.58
CA GLN A 43 0.41 26.44 12.27
C GLN A 43 1.61 26.32 11.31
N VAL A 44 2.48 27.32 11.27
CA VAL A 44 3.69 27.32 10.42
C VAL A 44 4.66 26.22 10.83
N GLN A 45 4.94 26.08 12.14
CA GLN A 45 5.82 25.04 12.68
C GLN A 45 5.25 23.64 12.44
N ARG A 46 3.94 23.46 12.66
CA ARG A 46 3.24 22.20 12.40
C ARG A 46 3.31 21.80 10.91
N ARG A 47 3.14 22.76 10.00
CA ARG A 47 3.29 22.51 8.55
C ARG A 47 4.72 22.10 8.19
N ALA A 48 5.73 22.76 8.75
CA ALA A 48 7.13 22.41 8.53
C ALA A 48 7.44 20.98 9.06
N LEU A 49 6.95 20.65 10.26
CA LEU A 49 7.08 19.31 10.84
C LEU A 49 6.41 18.23 9.99
N LEU A 50 5.18 18.45 9.53
CA LEU A 50 4.48 17.51 8.64
C LEU A 50 5.22 17.32 7.30
N THR A 51 5.82 18.38 6.76
CA THR A 51 6.59 18.33 5.52
C THR A 51 7.84 17.47 5.68
N ARG A 52 8.63 17.71 6.74
CA ARG A 52 9.81 16.88 7.07
C ARG A 52 9.42 15.42 7.29
N SER A 53 8.37 15.18 8.07
CA SER A 53 7.84 13.85 8.35
C SER A 53 7.41 13.12 7.08
N PHE A 54 6.71 13.81 6.17
CA PHE A 54 6.31 13.22 4.89
C PHE A 54 7.50 12.87 4.00
N ASN A 55 8.53 13.72 3.95
CA ASN A 55 9.76 13.43 3.20
C ASN A 55 10.48 12.20 3.78
N ARG A 56 10.58 12.10 5.11
CA ARG A 56 11.15 10.93 5.79
C ARG A 56 10.33 9.67 5.52
N PHE A 57 8.99 9.74 5.63
CA PHE A 57 8.09 8.65 5.29
C PHE A 57 8.30 8.15 3.85
N ARG A 58 8.39 9.06 2.87
CA ARG A 58 8.68 8.71 1.48
C ARG A 58 10.03 8.01 1.32
N ALA A 59 11.05 8.46 2.04
CA ALA A 59 12.36 7.81 2.03
C ALA A 59 12.29 6.37 2.57
N GLU A 60 11.55 6.13 3.65
CA GLU A 60 11.37 4.78 4.19
C GLU A 60 10.59 3.84 3.25
N VAL A 61 9.53 4.36 2.63
CA VAL A 61 8.78 3.61 1.63
C VAL A 61 9.63 3.28 0.41
N ALA A 62 10.45 4.23 -0.06
CA ALA A 62 11.37 4.02 -1.17
C ALA A 62 12.48 2.99 -0.83
N ALA A 63 12.95 3.00 0.42
CA ALA A 63 13.89 2.01 0.95
C ALA A 63 13.26 0.63 1.23
N GLN A 64 11.99 0.42 0.90
CA GLN A 64 11.25 -0.82 1.16
C GLN A 64 11.23 -1.23 2.64
N ARG A 65 11.17 -0.24 3.55
CA ARG A 65 11.05 -0.45 5.01
C ARG A 65 9.65 -0.08 5.53
N PRO A 66 8.56 -0.72 5.04
CA PRO A 66 7.21 -0.30 5.37
C PRO A 66 6.86 -0.51 6.85
N ARG A 67 7.49 -1.48 7.53
CA ARG A 67 7.28 -1.71 8.97
C ARG A 67 7.82 -0.55 9.81
N GLU A 68 9.02 -0.05 9.47
CA GLU A 68 9.63 1.11 10.13
C GLU A 68 8.87 2.41 9.84
N ALA A 69 8.26 2.52 8.66
CA ALA A 69 7.48 3.69 8.27
C ALA A 69 6.11 3.80 8.97
N LEU A 70 5.57 2.69 9.51
CA LEU A 70 4.21 2.63 10.02
C LEU A 70 3.94 3.55 11.24
N PRO A 71 4.81 3.59 12.28
CA PRO A 71 4.65 4.53 13.38
C PRO A 71 4.61 5.99 12.90
N LEU A 72 5.50 6.36 11.97
CA LEU A 72 5.53 7.71 11.41
C LEU A 72 4.26 8.03 10.62
N ALA A 73 3.78 7.11 9.78
CA ALA A 73 2.53 7.30 9.03
C ALA A 73 1.32 7.51 9.96
N ARG A 74 1.27 6.77 11.08
CA ARG A 74 0.22 6.92 12.12
C ARG A 74 0.30 8.28 12.81
N ALA A 75 1.48 8.67 13.28
CA ALA A 75 1.69 9.98 13.92
C ALA A 75 1.32 11.14 12.96
N MET A 76 1.70 11.01 11.69
CA MET A 76 1.32 11.97 10.65
C MET A 76 -0.18 12.02 10.42
N HIS A 77 -0.88 10.88 10.40
CA HIS A 77 -2.34 10.83 10.24
C HIS A 77 -3.06 11.46 11.44
N ASN A 78 -2.63 11.13 12.66
CA ASN A 78 -3.18 11.69 13.89
C ASN A 78 -3.01 13.22 13.95
N SER A 79 -1.84 13.73 13.54
CA SER A 79 -1.59 15.16 13.49
C SER A 79 -2.30 15.82 12.31
N ALA A 80 -2.24 15.30 11.10
CA ALA A 80 -2.81 16.00 9.94
C ALA A 80 -4.35 15.90 9.83
N GLN A 81 -4.92 14.74 10.18
CA GLN A 81 -6.34 14.41 10.02
C GLN A 81 -6.93 14.73 8.63
N ALA A 82 -6.08 14.66 7.61
CA ALA A 82 -6.42 15.04 6.24
C ALA A 82 -6.52 13.81 5.33
N THR A 83 -7.32 13.89 4.26
CA THR A 83 -7.52 12.82 3.27
C THR A 83 -6.19 12.20 2.80
N TRP A 84 -5.21 13.03 2.44
CA TRP A 84 -3.92 12.56 1.93
C TRP A 84 -3.16 11.70 2.95
N SER A 85 -3.28 12.01 4.25
CA SER A 85 -2.61 11.28 5.33
C SER A 85 -3.25 9.92 5.57
N ALA A 86 -4.59 9.87 5.56
CA ALA A 86 -5.36 8.63 5.66
C ALA A 86 -5.06 7.69 4.47
N MET A 87 -5.01 8.24 3.25
CA MET A 87 -4.68 7.49 2.04
C MET A 87 -3.26 6.90 2.10
N SER A 88 -2.28 7.68 2.59
CA SER A 88 -0.89 7.24 2.74
C SER A 88 -0.76 6.12 3.78
N MET A 89 -1.40 6.29 4.95
CA MET A 89 -1.43 5.29 6.01
C MET A 89 -2.13 4.00 5.55
N ALA A 90 -3.30 4.10 4.93
CA ALA A 90 -4.04 2.95 4.42
C ALA A 90 -3.28 2.20 3.31
N LEU A 91 -2.58 2.91 2.41
CA LEU A 91 -1.71 2.30 1.41
C LEU A 91 -0.59 1.49 2.06
N LEU A 92 0.07 2.03 3.08
CA LEU A 92 1.12 1.32 3.82
C LEU A 92 0.56 0.09 4.54
N GLN A 93 -0.57 0.22 5.24
CA GLN A 93 -1.26 -0.87 5.92
C GLN A 93 -1.63 -2.00 4.95
N THR A 94 -2.17 -1.68 3.76
CA THR A 94 -2.44 -2.69 2.73
C THR A 94 -1.17 -3.43 2.31
N ARG A 95 -0.04 -2.73 2.10
CA ARG A 95 1.25 -3.37 1.73
C ARG A 95 1.80 -4.29 2.83
N LEU A 96 1.44 -4.03 4.08
CA LEU A 96 1.82 -4.86 5.23
C LEU A 96 0.85 -6.03 5.47
N GLY A 97 -0.18 -6.21 4.65
CA GLY A 97 -1.22 -7.23 4.87
C GLY A 97 -2.24 -6.84 5.97
N LEU A 98 -2.20 -5.60 6.47
CA LEU A 98 -3.09 -5.08 7.50
C LEU A 98 -4.36 -4.48 6.88
N ALA A 99 -5.09 -5.30 6.12
CA ALA A 99 -6.20 -4.81 5.31
C ALA A 99 -7.40 -4.31 6.12
N GLU A 100 -7.68 -4.91 7.29
CA GLU A 100 -8.74 -4.45 8.19
C GLU A 100 -8.38 -3.10 8.83
N ASP A 101 -7.12 -2.90 9.24
CA ASP A 101 -6.65 -1.60 9.75
C ASP A 101 -6.73 -0.52 8.66
N ALA A 102 -6.35 -0.85 7.42
CA ALA A 102 -6.51 0.05 6.27
C ALA A 102 -7.98 0.45 6.06
N ALA A 103 -8.89 -0.52 6.11
CA ALA A 103 -10.31 -0.27 5.98
C ALA A 103 -10.88 0.55 7.16
N ALA A 104 -10.37 0.37 8.38
CA ALA A 104 -10.73 1.18 9.54
C ALA A 104 -10.30 2.64 9.37
N THR A 105 -9.03 2.89 9.05
CA THR A 105 -8.49 4.24 8.76
C THR A 105 -9.31 4.97 7.70
N LEU A 106 -9.64 4.28 6.60
CA LEU A 106 -10.41 4.87 5.50
C LEU A 106 -11.87 5.16 5.88
N ARG A 107 -12.52 4.28 6.65
CA ARG A 107 -13.89 4.52 7.13
C ARG A 107 -13.95 5.70 8.08
N GLU A 108 -12.98 5.81 8.99
CA GLU A 108 -12.89 6.93 9.92
C GLU A 108 -12.71 8.26 9.17
N GLN A 109 -11.83 8.30 8.16
CA GLN A 109 -11.67 9.48 7.32
C GLN A 109 -12.94 9.77 6.51
N LEU A 110 -13.58 8.75 5.93
CA LEU A 110 -14.84 8.90 5.18
C LEU A 110 -15.98 9.46 6.04
N ALA A 111 -16.01 9.19 7.34
CA ALA A 111 -17.03 9.75 8.24
C ALA A 111 -16.87 11.28 8.40
N ARG A 112 -15.64 11.80 8.24
CA ARG A 112 -15.30 13.21 8.39
C ARG A 112 -15.24 13.97 7.06
N THR A 113 -15.04 13.26 5.95
CA THR A 113 -14.93 13.87 4.62
C THR A 113 -16.31 14.13 3.98
N PRO A 114 -16.66 15.40 3.68
CA PRO A 114 -17.92 15.76 3.06
C PRO A 114 -18.03 15.21 1.63
N SER A 115 -19.19 15.36 0.98
CA SER A 115 -19.40 14.89 -0.39
C SER A 115 -18.58 15.72 -1.39
N ASN A 116 -17.35 15.28 -1.66
CA ASN A 116 -16.34 15.95 -2.49
C ASN A 116 -15.51 14.90 -3.29
N PRO A 117 -14.62 15.29 -4.22
CA PRO A 117 -13.73 14.35 -4.91
C PRO A 117 -12.91 13.45 -3.97
N ASP A 118 -12.51 13.94 -2.79
CA ASP A 118 -11.79 13.12 -1.80
C ASP A 118 -12.62 11.93 -1.32
N ARG A 119 -13.94 12.10 -1.14
CA ARG A 119 -14.84 11.01 -0.73
C ARG A 119 -14.87 9.90 -1.77
N ARG A 120 -14.87 10.25 -3.06
CA ARG A 120 -14.78 9.29 -4.18
C ARG A 120 -13.47 8.49 -4.10
N ASP A 121 -12.34 9.17 -3.91
CA ASP A 121 -11.02 8.55 -3.88
C ASP A 121 -10.83 7.66 -2.63
N LEU A 122 -11.38 8.08 -1.48
CA LEU A 122 -11.43 7.26 -0.27
C LEU A 122 -12.30 6.01 -0.44
N GLN A 123 -13.44 6.11 -1.12
CA GLN A 123 -14.30 4.95 -1.41
C GLN A 123 -13.61 3.96 -2.36
N GLU A 124 -12.91 4.45 -3.37
CA GLU A 124 -12.09 3.61 -4.25
C GLU A 124 -11.05 2.84 -3.44
N ARG A 125 -10.28 3.57 -2.62
CA ARG A 125 -9.24 2.97 -1.78
C ARG A 125 -9.79 1.97 -0.78
N LEU A 126 -10.96 2.25 -0.20
CA LEU A 126 -11.64 1.33 0.72
C LEU A 126 -12.07 0.05 0.00
N GLY A 127 -12.57 0.18 -1.23
CA GLY A 127 -12.87 -0.95 -2.10
C GLY A 127 -11.64 -1.83 -2.36
N LEU A 128 -10.51 -1.22 -2.68
CA LEU A 128 -9.24 -1.93 -2.88
C LEU A 128 -8.73 -2.61 -1.60
N ALA A 129 -8.84 -1.96 -0.44
CA ALA A 129 -8.48 -2.55 0.83
C ALA A 129 -9.33 -3.80 1.13
N TYR A 130 -10.65 -3.73 0.89
CA TYR A 130 -11.53 -4.90 1.03
C TYR A 130 -11.18 -6.02 0.05
N LEU A 131 -10.78 -5.72 -1.19
CA LEU A 131 -10.30 -6.76 -2.11
C LEU A 131 -9.04 -7.43 -1.59
N GLY A 132 -8.07 -6.66 -1.09
CA GLY A 132 -6.86 -7.19 -0.47
C GLY A 132 -7.14 -8.09 0.74
N ALA A 133 -8.24 -7.85 1.46
CA ALA A 133 -8.74 -8.70 2.55
C ALA A 133 -9.58 -9.91 2.08
N GLY A 134 -9.80 -10.10 0.77
CA GLY A 134 -10.71 -11.13 0.26
C GLY A 134 -12.21 -10.84 0.46
N ARG A 135 -12.58 -9.64 0.94
CA ARG A 135 -13.96 -9.25 1.25
C ARG A 135 -14.69 -8.70 0.02
N ARG A 136 -15.06 -9.60 -0.89
CA ARG A 136 -15.64 -9.24 -2.21
C ARG A 136 -16.92 -8.40 -2.12
N GLY A 137 -17.87 -8.74 -1.25
CA GLY A 137 -19.13 -7.98 -1.12
C GLY A 137 -18.91 -6.51 -0.73
N PRO A 138 -18.27 -6.24 0.42
CA PRO A 138 -17.90 -4.88 0.83
C PRO A 138 -17.07 -4.13 -0.21
N ALA A 139 -16.14 -4.81 -0.88
CA ALA A 139 -15.35 -4.22 -1.96
C ALA A 139 -16.21 -3.71 -3.11
N LEU A 140 -17.12 -4.54 -3.64
CA LEU A 140 -18.03 -4.16 -4.73
C LEU A 140 -18.91 -2.97 -4.33
N GLY A 141 -19.41 -2.94 -3.09
CA GLY A 141 -20.19 -1.82 -2.58
C GLY A 141 -19.41 -0.50 -2.52
N ALA A 142 -18.16 -0.53 -2.07
CA ALA A 142 -17.32 0.67 -2.00
C ALA A 142 -16.86 1.16 -3.40
N LEU A 143 -16.41 0.24 -4.26
CA LEU A 143 -16.04 0.55 -5.65
C LEU A 143 -17.23 1.05 -6.46
N GLY A 144 -18.42 0.46 -6.28
CA GLY A 144 -19.64 0.89 -6.96
C GLY A 144 -20.00 2.33 -6.63
N ARG A 145 -19.95 2.71 -5.34
CA ARG A 145 -20.19 4.11 -4.94
C ARG A 145 -19.14 5.08 -5.50
N SER A 146 -17.87 4.67 -5.53
CA SER A 146 -16.81 5.50 -6.12
C SER A 146 -16.98 5.67 -7.63
N TRP A 147 -17.36 4.60 -8.34
CA TRP A 147 -17.65 4.64 -9.78
C TRP A 147 -18.85 5.54 -10.09
N LEU A 148 -19.94 5.45 -9.32
CA LEU A 148 -21.09 6.35 -9.46
C LEU A 148 -20.72 7.82 -9.20
N ALA A 149 -19.73 8.07 -8.36
CA ALA A 149 -19.15 9.40 -8.13
C ALA A 149 -18.12 9.82 -9.22
N GLY A 150 -18.01 9.06 -10.32
CA GLY A 150 -17.18 9.39 -11.46
C GLY A 150 -15.74 8.87 -11.40
N SER A 151 -15.42 7.90 -10.53
CA SER A 151 -14.08 7.29 -10.55
C SER A 151 -13.95 6.34 -11.74
N THR A 152 -13.05 6.67 -12.66
CA THR A 152 -12.67 5.81 -13.79
C THR A 152 -11.88 4.60 -13.33
N ASN A 153 -11.01 4.74 -12.33
CA ASN A 153 -10.24 3.63 -11.75
C ASN A 153 -11.15 2.59 -11.09
N ALA A 154 -12.15 3.02 -10.31
CA ALA A 154 -13.11 2.12 -9.70
C ALA A 154 -13.89 1.32 -10.78
N GLY A 155 -14.30 1.99 -11.86
CA GLY A 155 -14.89 1.32 -13.03
C GLY A 155 -13.95 0.28 -13.66
N GLN A 156 -12.66 0.59 -13.83
CA GLN A 156 -11.69 -0.37 -14.36
C GLN A 156 -11.56 -1.62 -13.48
N VAL A 157 -11.48 -1.43 -12.16
CA VAL A 157 -11.42 -2.53 -11.19
C VAL A 157 -12.70 -3.38 -11.23
N LEU A 158 -13.88 -2.75 -11.27
CA LEU A 158 -15.16 -3.45 -11.39
C LEU A 158 -15.26 -4.26 -12.69
N GLY A 159 -14.83 -3.68 -13.81
CA GLY A 159 -14.77 -4.36 -15.11
C GLY A 159 -13.85 -5.59 -15.07
N ALA A 160 -12.67 -5.45 -14.47
CA ALA A 160 -11.72 -6.56 -14.30
C ALA A 160 -12.27 -7.67 -13.36
N LEU A 161 -12.95 -7.29 -12.28
CA LEU A 161 -13.62 -8.22 -11.36
C LEU A 161 -14.80 -8.96 -12.02
N ALA A 162 -15.49 -8.33 -12.96
CA ALA A 162 -16.54 -8.96 -13.75
C ALA A 162 -15.95 -9.95 -14.76
N LEU A 163 -14.88 -9.54 -15.47
CA LEU A 163 -14.19 -10.37 -16.45
C LEU A 163 -13.59 -11.64 -15.82
N SER A 164 -12.86 -11.49 -14.70
CA SER A 164 -12.29 -12.62 -13.96
C SER A 164 -13.34 -13.59 -13.41
N ALA A 165 -14.59 -13.16 -13.26
CA ALA A 165 -15.71 -14.01 -12.87
C ALA A 165 -16.50 -14.59 -14.06
N GLY A 166 -15.99 -14.47 -15.29
CA GLY A 166 -16.67 -14.95 -16.50
C GLY A 166 -17.89 -14.11 -16.93
N ARG A 167 -18.13 -12.95 -16.29
CA ARG A 167 -19.27 -12.07 -16.58
C ARG A 167 -18.92 -11.07 -17.68
N THR A 168 -18.69 -11.58 -18.89
CA THR A 168 -18.20 -10.80 -20.04
C THR A 168 -19.14 -9.66 -20.44
N SER A 169 -20.47 -9.83 -20.32
CA SER A 169 -21.46 -8.79 -20.60
C SER A 169 -21.35 -7.61 -19.64
N ASP A 170 -21.24 -7.88 -18.34
CA ASP A 170 -21.06 -6.85 -17.30
C ASP A 170 -19.72 -6.12 -17.50
N ALA A 171 -18.64 -6.87 -17.75
CA ALA A 171 -17.32 -6.29 -18.02
C ALA A 171 -17.38 -5.36 -19.24
N ARG A 172 -18.01 -5.79 -20.34
CA ARG A 172 -18.19 -4.97 -21.55
C ARG A 172 -18.99 -3.72 -21.26
N ARG A 173 -20.09 -3.80 -20.50
CA ARG A 173 -20.89 -2.63 -20.13
C ARG A 173 -20.06 -1.62 -19.32
N VAL A 174 -19.33 -2.09 -18.30
CA VAL A 174 -18.50 -1.22 -17.46
C VAL A 174 -17.38 -0.59 -18.28
N PHE A 175 -16.60 -1.37 -19.03
CA PHE A 175 -15.53 -0.82 -19.86
C PHE A 175 -16.05 0.11 -20.96
N GLY A 176 -17.19 -0.22 -21.57
CA GLY A 176 -17.85 0.63 -22.56
C GLY A 176 -18.22 2.00 -22.00
N SER A 177 -18.71 2.06 -20.75
CA SER A 177 -19.01 3.34 -20.08
C SER A 177 -17.78 4.20 -19.77
N LEU A 178 -16.58 3.61 -19.81
CA LEU A 178 -15.32 4.33 -19.62
C LEU A 178 -14.73 4.87 -20.93
N LEU A 179 -15.31 4.51 -22.07
CA LEU A 179 -14.89 5.05 -23.35
C LEU A 179 -15.51 6.43 -23.54
N PRO A 180 -14.74 7.41 -24.06
CA PRO A 180 -15.34 8.68 -24.45
C PRO A 180 -16.44 8.42 -25.50
N PRO A 181 -17.54 9.20 -25.47
CA PRO A 181 -18.55 9.10 -26.52
C PRO A 181 -17.86 9.31 -27.88
N LEU A 182 -18.25 8.52 -28.87
CA LEU A 182 -17.76 8.67 -30.24
C LEU A 182 -18.12 10.09 -30.69
N SER A 183 -17.11 10.95 -30.83
CA SER A 183 -17.33 12.30 -31.34
C SER A 183 -17.83 12.19 -32.79
N PRO A 184 -18.90 12.91 -33.17
CA PRO A 184 -19.36 12.94 -34.57
C PRO A 184 -18.33 13.62 -35.49
N ALA A 185 -17.32 14.31 -34.95
CA ALA A 185 -16.29 15.04 -35.70
C ALA A 185 -15.15 14.16 -36.26
N GLY A 186 -15.33 12.83 -36.31
CA GLY A 186 -14.39 11.90 -36.95
C GLY A 186 -13.57 11.05 -35.98
N PRO A 187 -12.90 10.00 -36.49
CA PRO A 187 -12.16 9.04 -35.68
C PRO A 187 -11.01 9.73 -34.94
N SER A 188 -11.03 9.65 -33.61
CA SER A 188 -9.89 10.02 -32.78
C SER A 188 -8.66 9.20 -33.22
N PRO A 189 -7.50 9.82 -33.46
CA PRO A 189 -6.38 9.20 -34.19
C PRO A 189 -5.71 8.02 -33.48
N ALA A 190 -6.05 7.73 -32.23
CA ALA A 190 -5.73 6.45 -31.60
C ALA A 190 -6.85 6.09 -30.63
N PRO A 191 -7.50 4.93 -30.76
CA PRO A 191 -8.48 4.54 -29.77
C PRO A 191 -7.75 4.30 -28.44
N PRO A 192 -8.25 4.84 -27.31
CA PRO A 192 -7.53 4.87 -26.04
C PRO A 192 -7.18 3.49 -25.47
N TRP A 193 -7.74 2.41 -26.01
CA TRP A 193 -7.37 1.03 -25.67
C TRP A 193 -6.00 0.62 -26.24
N ALA A 194 -5.52 1.23 -27.32
CA ALA A 194 -4.19 0.92 -27.89
C ALA A 194 -3.05 1.33 -26.93
N LEU A 195 -3.28 2.32 -26.07
CA LEU A 195 -2.35 2.70 -24.99
C LEU A 195 -2.50 1.80 -23.75
N ARG A 196 -3.51 0.93 -23.69
CA ARG A 196 -3.78 0.01 -22.56
C ARG A 196 -3.24 -1.40 -22.76
N GLY A 197 -2.53 -1.68 -23.86
CA GLY A 197 -1.79 -2.94 -24.06
C GLY A 197 -0.85 -3.29 -22.90
N TRP A 198 -0.40 -2.30 -22.13
CA TRP A 198 0.39 -2.48 -20.91
C TRP A 198 -0.36 -3.23 -19.79
N GLY A 199 -1.67 -3.02 -19.64
CA GLY A 199 -2.48 -3.69 -18.62
C GLY A 199 -2.72 -5.17 -18.94
N LEU A 200 -2.86 -5.52 -20.22
CA LEU A 200 -2.97 -6.92 -20.67
C LEU A 200 -1.61 -7.64 -20.62
N ALA A 201 -0.49 -6.93 -20.87
CA ALA A 201 0.85 -7.48 -20.70
C ALA A 201 1.14 -7.90 -19.24
N MET A 202 0.55 -7.21 -18.26
CA MET A 202 0.72 -7.52 -16.83
C MET A 202 -0.16 -8.69 -16.34
N VAL A 203 -1.20 -9.08 -17.09
CA VAL A 203 -2.07 -10.23 -16.74
C VAL A 203 -1.49 -11.56 -17.26
N GLY A 204 -0.51 -11.51 -18.17
CA GLY A 204 0.17 -12.68 -18.74
C GLY A 204 1.03 -13.49 -17.76
N GLY A 205 1.21 -13.05 -16.51
CA GLY A 205 1.90 -13.82 -15.46
C GLY A 205 1.00 -14.83 -14.73
N ALA A 206 -0.33 -14.69 -14.78
CA ALA A 206 -1.26 -15.59 -14.08
C ALA A 206 -1.55 -16.90 -14.82
N ASN A 207 -1.09 -17.02 -16.07
CA ASN A 207 -1.13 -18.24 -16.89
C ASN A 207 0.27 -18.78 -17.19
N GLN A 208 1.27 -18.47 -16.37
CA GLN A 208 2.44 -19.36 -16.31
C GLN A 208 1.88 -20.74 -15.90
N PRO A 209 2.03 -21.80 -16.71
CA PRO A 209 1.76 -23.12 -16.22
C PRO A 209 2.57 -23.26 -14.94
N VAL A 210 1.91 -23.52 -13.81
CA VAL A 210 2.59 -24.01 -12.62
C VAL A 210 3.48 -25.11 -13.15
N ALA A 211 4.80 -24.91 -13.10
CA ALA A 211 5.72 -25.91 -13.57
C ALA A 211 5.35 -27.18 -12.82
N SER A 212 4.73 -28.12 -13.53
CA SER A 212 4.57 -29.49 -13.09
C SER A 212 5.96 -30.11 -13.11
N GLY A 213 6.86 -29.62 -12.25
CA GLY A 213 7.84 -30.49 -11.63
C GLY A 213 7.03 -31.29 -10.61
N LEU A 214 6.64 -32.53 -10.84
CA LEU A 214 7.53 -33.60 -11.28
C LEU A 214 8.93 -33.34 -10.73
N ASN A 215 9.03 -33.34 -9.40
CA ASN A 215 10.16 -34.01 -8.78
C ASN A 215 10.06 -35.48 -9.23
N PRO A 216 10.93 -35.99 -10.12
CA PRO A 216 11.24 -37.40 -10.04
C PRO A 216 11.77 -37.63 -8.62
N VAL A 217 11.14 -38.58 -7.94
CA VAL A 217 11.66 -39.21 -6.74
C VAL A 217 13.12 -39.55 -7.02
N ALA A 218 14.02 -38.77 -6.43
CA ALA A 218 15.39 -39.21 -6.26
C ALA A 218 15.30 -40.38 -5.29
N ASP A 219 15.47 -41.56 -5.87
CA ASP A 219 15.69 -42.84 -5.24
C ASP A 219 16.89 -42.72 -4.27
N ASN A 220 16.61 -42.32 -3.03
CA ASN A 220 17.55 -42.41 -1.91
C ASN A 220 17.48 -43.82 -1.31
N SER A 221 17.80 -44.81 -2.14
CA SER A 221 18.14 -46.15 -1.69
C SER A 221 19.64 -46.19 -1.36
N GLU A 222 20.07 -45.44 -0.34
CA GLU A 222 21.35 -45.69 0.33
C GLU A 222 21.11 -45.94 1.81
N LEU A 223 21.09 -47.23 2.12
CA LEU A 223 21.52 -47.87 3.35
C LEU A 223 21.96 -46.93 4.49
N THR A 224 21.20 -46.93 5.57
CA THR A 224 21.81 -47.02 6.90
C THR A 224 20.93 -47.89 7.79
N GLN A 225 21.41 -49.12 7.93
CA GLN A 225 21.02 -50.13 8.89
C GLN A 225 21.75 -49.84 10.22
N GLU A 226 21.21 -50.39 11.32
CA GLU A 226 21.65 -50.36 12.74
C GLU A 226 21.02 -49.23 13.59
N ASP A 227 20.41 -49.45 14.76
CA ASP A 227 19.94 -50.65 15.48
C ASP A 227 19.01 -50.15 16.64
N PRO A 228 18.00 -50.89 17.11
CA PRO A 228 17.04 -50.41 18.10
C PRO A 228 17.43 -50.80 19.54
N ALA A 229 17.97 -49.84 20.30
CA ALA A 229 18.13 -49.99 21.74
C ALA A 229 16.85 -49.58 22.48
N SER A 230 16.07 -50.60 22.81
CA SER A 230 15.09 -50.68 23.89
C SER A 230 15.46 -49.84 25.13
N THR A 231 14.54 -49.02 25.63
CA THR A 231 14.33 -48.87 27.09
C THR A 231 12.88 -48.52 27.37
N SER A 232 12.12 -49.55 27.72
CA SER A 232 10.83 -49.49 28.40
C SER A 232 11.07 -49.41 29.91
N LEU A 233 10.21 -48.68 30.64
CA LEU A 233 9.70 -48.90 32.03
C LEU A 233 9.20 -47.53 32.56
N ARG A 234 7.90 -47.22 32.57
CA ARG A 234 6.82 -47.68 33.47
C ARG A 234 7.02 -47.25 34.94
N ALA A 235 6.15 -46.37 35.44
CA ALA A 235 5.61 -46.33 36.82
C ALA A 235 4.64 -45.13 36.99
N THR A 236 3.32 -45.33 36.99
CA THR A 236 2.39 -45.51 38.15
C THR A 236 1.86 -44.22 38.81
N SER A 237 0.55 -44.02 38.64
CA SER A 237 -0.47 -43.78 39.69
C SER A 237 -0.45 -42.54 40.60
N ARG A 238 -1.51 -41.71 40.45
CA ARG A 238 -2.51 -41.14 41.44
C ARG A 238 -2.02 -40.53 42.80
N PRO A 239 -2.77 -39.62 43.48
CA PRO A 239 -4.24 -39.55 43.56
C PRO A 239 -4.91 -38.15 43.60
N SER A 240 -6.24 -38.21 43.58
CA SER A 240 -7.25 -37.19 43.84
C SER A 240 -7.12 -36.53 45.22
N LEU A 241 -7.55 -35.26 45.34
CA LEU A 241 -8.03 -34.68 46.59
C LEU A 241 -9.18 -33.70 46.31
N THR A 242 -10.35 -34.13 46.77
CA THR A 242 -11.57 -33.35 47.01
C THR A 242 -11.42 -32.66 48.36
N THR A 243 -11.68 -31.36 48.50
CA THR A 243 -12.39 -30.85 49.70
C THR A 243 -12.91 -29.42 49.54
N ARG A 244 -14.23 -29.30 49.77
CA ARG A 244 -15.05 -28.21 50.33
C ARG A 244 -15.10 -26.85 49.64
#